data_AF-A0A1G2CVW9-F1
#
_entry.id   AF-A0A1G2CVW9-F1
#
_cell.length_a   1.000
_cell.length_b   1.000
_cell.length_c   1.000
_cell.angle_alpha   90.00
_cell.angle_beta   90.00
_cell.angle_gamma   90.00
#
_symmetry.space_group_name_H-M   'P 1'
#
loop_
_entity.id
_entity.type
_entity.pdbx_description
1 polymer ?
#
loop_
_entity_poly.entity_id
_entity_poly.type
_entity_poly.pdbx_seq_one_letter_code
_entity_poly.pdbx_strand_id
1 'polypeptide(L)'
;MDKTSNGMKQKTILVTGGAGFIGSYLCEKYLKEGDRVIALDNLQTTITPKNIEHLFSFSNFKFIKQDIIEPIKIGEKIDWVFNFACSGSYTSYQYDPVHTVKTNTQGVINILELAKRNNARVMQASTSEIYGDPLEVPQKETYSGNVNMLGPRACYDEGKRCAETIFMDYHREYGLDTKIIRIFNTYGPNMDINDGRAITNFIVNALSGRDLVIYGDGSHTRSFQYIDDLVAGIDAMMKKDKFIGPVNLGNPGEITMLDLAELILKKTKSKSKIIFKENATDDPKRRLPDIALANKELNWVPKISLDKGLDKTIKYFEKLEQPDKKIIVFSTTYYPDLGPAERAVYELSKEMPETEFHIITTKFRPGLLPVEKHGTDTIYRVGFGHRADKYLLPILGTIKSHNLHKKHNYRFAWSVMASYGGVAALTLKFLNPKINFLLSIDPNELKTQGFFRLKLFLILQKIILKGSDSIFVSDYALEKKAKIINPELNISVMGEDSRSFMNHVRYKFVDLINKQEKKLNRPK
;
A
#
# COMPACT_ATOMS: atom_id res chain seq x y z
N MET A 1 43.53 -27.24 17.09
CA MET A 1 44.04 -25.86 17.13
C MET A 1 44.18 -25.42 15.69
N ASP A 2 43.31 -24.54 15.22
CA ASP A 2 43.69 -23.61 14.16
C ASP A 2 42.94 -22.29 14.41
N LYS A 3 43.70 -21.33 14.92
CA LYS A 3 43.27 -20.01 15.37
C LYS A 3 43.55 -19.03 14.24
N THR A 4 42.61 -18.86 13.30
CA THR A 4 42.60 -17.71 12.38
C THR A 4 41.17 -17.33 12.00
N SER A 5 40.33 -17.04 12.99
CA SER A 5 39.15 -16.18 12.77
C SER A 5 39.44 -14.86 13.47
N ASN A 6 39.88 -13.87 12.70
CA ASN A 6 39.98 -12.49 13.15
C ASN A 6 38.59 -12.10 13.68
N GLY A 7 38.43 -12.06 15.00
CA GLY A 7 37.13 -11.94 15.66
C GLY A 7 36.51 -10.59 15.38
N MET A 8 35.78 -10.45 14.28
CA MET A 8 34.90 -9.32 14.08
C MET A 8 33.87 -9.35 15.20
N LYS A 9 33.96 -8.35 16.09
CA LYS A 9 33.01 -8.16 17.17
C LYS A 9 31.60 -8.11 16.58
N GLN A 10 30.76 -9.04 17.03
CA GLN A 10 29.34 -9.10 16.70
C GLN A 10 28.70 -7.76 17.04
N LYS A 11 28.07 -7.10 16.06
CA LYS A 11 27.40 -5.81 16.26
C LYS A 11 25.93 -6.04 16.61
N THR A 12 25.37 -5.10 17.36
CA THR A 12 23.93 -4.96 17.48
C THR A 12 23.45 -3.89 16.52
N ILE A 13 22.56 -4.28 15.60
CA ILE A 13 22.10 -3.47 14.48
C ILE A 13 20.59 -3.26 14.60
N LEU A 14 20.17 -2.00 14.63
CA LEU A 14 18.78 -1.61 14.53
C LEU A 14 18.44 -1.24 13.08
N VAL A 15 17.38 -1.84 12.54
CA VAL A 15 16.82 -1.49 11.23
C VAL A 15 15.39 -0.99 11.44
N THR A 16 15.17 0.32 11.35
CA THR A 16 13.81 0.88 11.34
C THR A 16 13.22 0.75 9.94
N GLY A 17 11.93 0.42 9.83
CA GLY A 17 11.35 -0.01 8.54
C GLY A 17 11.86 -1.39 8.12
N GLY A 18 12.32 -2.21 9.09
CA GLY A 18 12.98 -3.50 8.86
C GLY A 18 12.08 -4.55 8.21
N ALA A 19 10.75 -4.41 8.28
CA ALA A 19 9.83 -5.32 7.59
C ALA A 19 9.55 -4.87 6.14
N GLY A 20 9.99 -3.68 5.74
CA GLY A 20 9.79 -3.14 4.40
C GLY A 20 10.62 -3.83 3.31
N PHE A 21 10.48 -3.33 2.08
CA PHE A 21 11.21 -3.85 0.91
C PHE A 21 12.72 -3.84 1.15
N ILE A 22 13.35 -2.67 1.35
CA ILE A 22 14.82 -2.58 1.52
C ILE A 22 15.25 -3.10 2.90
N GLY A 23 14.51 -2.74 3.95
CA GLY A 23 14.85 -3.11 5.33
C GLY A 23 14.96 -4.62 5.55
N SER A 24 14.11 -5.43 4.88
CA SER A 24 14.16 -6.90 5.00
C SER A 24 15.47 -7.49 4.48
N TYR A 25 16.02 -6.96 3.39
CA TYR A 25 17.32 -7.41 2.85
C TYR A 25 18.48 -7.02 3.76
N LEU A 26 18.41 -5.84 4.39
CA LEU A 26 19.42 -5.43 5.38
C LEU A 26 19.39 -6.33 6.60
N CYS A 27 18.19 -6.67 7.10
CA CYS A 27 18.05 -7.61 8.21
C CYS A 27 18.66 -8.97 7.87
N GLU A 28 18.29 -9.54 6.72
CA GLU A 28 18.78 -10.84 6.27
C GLU A 28 20.30 -10.84 6.07
N LYS A 29 20.85 -9.80 5.45
CA LYS A 29 22.29 -9.66 5.21
C LYS A 29 23.10 -9.69 6.50
N TYR A 30 22.76 -8.84 7.46
CA TYR A 30 23.53 -8.74 8.70
C TYR A 30 23.32 -9.95 9.63
N LEU A 31 22.14 -10.57 9.62
CA LEU A 31 21.95 -11.85 10.31
C LEU A 31 22.86 -12.95 9.75
N LYS A 32 23.00 -13.04 8.42
CA LYS A 32 23.92 -13.99 7.76
C LYS A 32 25.39 -13.70 8.03
N GLU A 33 25.75 -12.45 8.29
CA GLU A 33 27.09 -12.05 8.75
C GLU A 33 27.31 -12.38 10.24
N GLY A 34 26.28 -12.85 10.96
CA GLY A 34 26.33 -13.25 12.36
C GLY A 34 25.98 -12.15 13.36
N ASP A 35 25.62 -10.95 12.90
CA ASP A 35 25.29 -9.82 13.78
C ASP A 35 23.94 -9.99 14.49
N ARG A 36 23.76 -9.30 15.62
CA ARG A 36 22.49 -9.21 16.34
C ARG A 36 21.62 -8.17 15.64
N VAL A 37 20.48 -8.58 15.06
CA VAL A 37 19.60 -7.67 14.31
C VAL A 37 18.27 -7.45 15.01
N ILE A 38 17.89 -6.18 15.13
CA ILE A 38 16.61 -5.73 15.66
C ILE A 38 15.87 -5.01 14.52
N ALA A 39 14.77 -5.59 14.05
CA ALA A 39 13.85 -4.91 13.13
C ALA A 39 12.78 -4.16 13.93
N LEU A 40 12.64 -2.87 13.68
CA LEU A 40 11.57 -2.04 14.25
C LEU A 40 10.65 -1.54 13.13
N ASP A 41 9.37 -1.88 13.19
CA ASP A 41 8.41 -1.54 12.13
C ASP A 41 6.97 -1.47 12.68
N ASN A 42 6.16 -0.51 12.23
CA ASN A 42 4.75 -0.42 12.62
C ASN A 42 3.83 -1.30 11.73
N LEU A 43 4.38 -1.89 10.66
CA LEU A 43 3.69 -2.68 9.63
C LEU A 43 2.62 -1.90 8.86
N GLN A 44 2.69 -0.56 8.83
CA GLN A 44 1.71 0.29 8.13
C GLN A 44 1.63 -0.05 6.64
N THR A 45 2.77 -0.33 6.01
CA THR A 45 2.81 -0.67 4.59
C THR A 45 2.66 -2.18 4.37
N THR A 46 3.36 -3.03 5.10
CA THR A 46 3.36 -4.46 4.81
C THR A 46 2.13 -5.20 5.35
N ILE A 47 1.39 -4.58 6.28
CA ILE A 47 0.22 -5.11 7.03
C ILE A 47 0.59 -6.29 7.95
N THR A 48 1.44 -7.18 7.47
CA THR A 48 1.98 -8.37 8.12
C THR A 48 3.52 -8.36 7.98
N PRO A 49 4.26 -9.04 8.86
CA PRO A 49 5.71 -9.11 8.79
C PRO A 49 6.23 -10.08 7.68
N LYS A 50 5.44 -10.31 6.61
CA LYS A 50 5.70 -11.32 5.56
C LYS A 50 7.12 -11.33 4.99
N ASN A 51 7.78 -10.18 4.90
CA ASN A 51 9.13 -10.05 4.35
C ASN A 51 10.23 -10.50 5.34
N ILE A 52 9.92 -10.63 6.63
CA ILE A 52 10.86 -10.99 7.70
C ILE A 52 10.43 -12.25 8.47
N GLU A 53 9.32 -12.90 8.10
CA GLU A 53 8.81 -14.09 8.80
C GLU A 53 9.86 -15.21 8.89
N HIS A 54 10.58 -15.45 7.81
CA HIS A 54 11.64 -16.46 7.77
C HIS A 54 12.81 -16.13 8.72
N LEU A 55 12.99 -14.87 9.12
CA LEU A 55 14.06 -14.42 10.01
C LEU A 55 13.76 -14.74 11.49
N PHE A 56 12.52 -15.06 11.86
CA PHE A 56 12.19 -15.46 13.24
C PHE A 56 12.85 -16.77 13.68
N SER A 57 13.36 -17.55 12.73
CA SER A 57 14.14 -18.77 13.02
C SER A 57 15.55 -18.48 13.54
N PHE A 58 16.05 -17.25 13.37
CA PHE A 58 17.38 -16.84 13.82
C PHE A 58 17.36 -16.40 15.28
N SER A 59 18.19 -17.01 16.13
CA SER A 59 18.28 -16.70 17.56
C SER A 59 18.81 -15.29 17.85
N ASN A 60 19.55 -14.70 16.91
CA ASN A 60 20.09 -13.34 16.96
C ASN A 60 19.15 -12.29 16.33
N PHE A 61 17.92 -12.66 15.93
CA PHE A 61 16.92 -11.74 15.40
C PHE A 61 15.87 -11.34 16.44
N LYS A 62 15.43 -10.09 16.40
CA LYS A 62 14.30 -9.59 17.19
C LYS A 62 13.46 -8.64 16.37
N PHE A 63 12.14 -8.79 16.46
CA PHE A 63 11.19 -7.84 15.88
C PHE A 63 10.49 -7.04 16.98
N ILE A 64 10.37 -5.73 16.77
CA ILE A 64 9.65 -4.81 17.64
C ILE A 64 8.61 -4.11 16.78
N LYS A 65 7.32 -4.38 17.05
CA LYS A 65 6.23 -3.66 16.41
C LYS A 65 6.03 -2.31 17.09
N GLN A 66 6.56 -1.25 16.51
CA GLN A 66 6.51 0.11 17.06
C GLN A 66 6.60 1.15 15.94
N ASP A 67 5.95 2.29 16.14
CA ASP A 67 6.13 3.48 15.31
C ASP A 67 7.30 4.34 15.80
N ILE A 68 8.12 4.85 14.88
CA ILE A 68 9.29 5.67 15.22
C ILE A 68 8.92 7.06 15.73
N ILE A 69 7.69 7.53 15.49
CA ILE A 69 7.23 8.82 16.05
C ILE A 69 7.16 8.79 17.58
N GLU A 70 7.07 7.60 18.17
CA GLU A 70 7.10 7.38 19.60
C GLU A 70 8.54 7.15 20.10
N PRO A 71 8.89 7.59 21.33
CA PRO A 71 10.22 7.36 21.89
C PRO A 71 10.63 5.88 21.89
N ILE A 72 11.81 5.60 21.32
CA ILE A 72 12.33 4.23 21.20
C ILE A 72 13.18 3.89 22.44
N LYS A 73 12.83 2.81 23.13
CA LYS A 73 13.57 2.29 24.28
C LYS A 73 14.02 0.86 23.99
N ILE A 74 15.32 0.68 23.81
CA ILE A 74 15.95 -0.63 23.62
C ILE A 74 16.99 -0.81 24.74
N GLY A 75 16.86 -1.90 25.50
CA GLY A 75 17.69 -2.17 26.68
C GLY A 75 19.05 -2.81 26.39
N GLU A 76 19.39 -3.00 25.11
CA GLU A 76 20.68 -3.51 24.65
C GLU A 76 21.43 -2.41 23.88
N LYS A 77 22.76 -2.39 23.98
CA LYS A 77 23.59 -1.41 23.28
C LYS A 77 23.44 -1.58 21.78
N ILE A 78 23.20 -0.49 21.05
CA ILE A 78 23.15 -0.46 19.59
C ILE A 78 24.47 0.08 19.04
N ASP A 79 25.08 -0.63 18.09
CA ASP A 79 26.29 -0.15 17.40
C ASP A 79 25.91 0.62 16.14
N TRP A 80 24.97 0.10 15.35
CA TRP A 80 24.55 0.65 14.06
C TRP A 80 23.03 0.81 13.96
N VAL A 81 22.60 1.93 13.37
CA VAL A 81 21.19 2.22 13.09
C VAL A 81 20.99 2.50 11.61
N PHE A 82 20.12 1.73 10.96
CA PHE A 82 19.65 1.98 9.60
C PHE A 82 18.24 2.58 9.67
N ASN A 83 18.09 3.87 9.35
CA ASN A 83 16.81 4.53 9.32
C ASN A 83 16.11 4.40 7.95
N PHE A 84 15.29 3.37 7.79
CA PHE A 84 14.50 3.11 6.58
C PHE A 84 12.98 3.18 6.83
N ALA A 85 12.57 3.64 8.02
CA ALA A 85 11.17 3.84 8.36
C ALA A 85 10.59 5.08 7.66
N CYS A 86 10.07 4.88 6.45
CA CYS A 86 9.11 5.74 5.74
C CYS A 86 8.73 5.03 4.45
N SER A 87 7.47 5.10 4.01
CA SER A 87 7.14 4.58 2.68
C SER A 87 7.71 5.48 1.60
N GLY A 88 8.27 4.87 0.53
CA GLY A 88 8.79 5.60 -0.63
C GLY A 88 7.84 5.63 -1.83
N SER A 89 6.68 4.95 -1.77
CA SER A 89 5.69 5.02 -2.85
C SER A 89 4.75 6.21 -2.67
N TYR A 90 4.52 6.92 -3.77
CA TYR A 90 3.61 8.08 -3.84
C TYR A 90 2.28 7.80 -3.15
N THR A 91 1.75 6.62 -3.40
CA THR A 91 0.43 6.24 -2.92
C THR A 91 0.39 5.96 -1.42
N SER A 92 1.49 5.47 -0.83
CA SER A 92 1.53 5.17 0.59
C SER A 92 1.80 6.39 1.44
N TYR A 93 2.68 7.29 1.02
CA TYR A 93 3.03 8.46 1.85
C TYR A 93 1.95 9.55 1.85
N GLN A 94 1.05 9.59 0.85
CA GLN A 94 -0.12 10.49 0.95
C GLN A 94 -1.37 9.84 1.53
N TYR A 95 -1.31 8.55 1.89
CA TYR A 95 -2.41 7.95 2.63
C TYR A 95 -2.62 8.68 3.97
N ASP A 96 -1.51 9.02 4.64
CA ASP A 96 -1.49 9.89 5.81
C ASP A 96 -0.29 10.86 5.68
N PRO A 97 -0.48 12.03 5.06
CA PRO A 97 0.61 12.98 4.81
C PRO A 97 1.11 13.61 6.11
N VAL A 98 0.25 13.78 7.13
CA VAL A 98 0.63 14.32 8.44
C VAL A 98 1.54 13.33 9.18
N HIS A 99 1.16 12.06 9.20
CA HIS A 99 2.01 11.00 9.75
C HIS A 99 3.33 10.87 8.99
N THR A 100 3.31 11.01 7.66
CA THR A 100 4.54 11.02 6.84
C THR A 100 5.50 12.13 7.24
N VAL A 101 5.01 13.35 7.46
CA VAL A 101 5.84 14.47 7.95
C VAL A 101 6.38 14.15 9.34
N LYS A 102 5.54 13.68 10.27
CA LYS A 102 5.97 13.30 11.64
C LYS A 102 7.04 12.20 11.62
N THR A 103 6.88 11.21 10.76
CA THR A 103 7.83 10.11 10.57
C THR A 103 9.21 10.63 10.14
N ASN A 104 9.25 11.57 9.20
CA ASN A 104 10.52 12.15 8.71
C ASN A 104 11.07 13.29 9.57
N THR A 105 10.34 13.77 10.59
CA THR A 105 10.78 14.84 11.50
C THR A 105 10.93 14.32 12.93
N GLN A 106 9.82 14.20 13.66
CA GLN A 106 9.82 13.67 15.03
C GLN A 106 10.41 12.26 15.12
N GLY A 107 10.08 11.38 14.17
CA GLY A 107 10.63 10.03 14.13
C GLY A 107 12.14 10.00 13.92
N VAL A 108 12.65 10.88 13.03
CA VAL A 108 14.08 11.08 12.82
C VAL A 108 14.77 11.58 14.09
N ILE A 109 14.19 12.55 14.79
CA ILE A 109 14.71 13.05 16.06
C ILE A 109 14.82 11.92 17.09
N ASN A 110 13.77 11.09 17.25
CA ASN A 110 13.80 9.96 18.17
C ASN A 110 14.92 8.95 17.85
N ILE A 111 15.17 8.71 16.56
CA ILE A 111 16.24 7.81 16.10
C ILE A 111 17.62 8.40 16.37
N LEU A 112 17.82 9.70 16.10
CA LEU A 112 19.09 10.38 16.35
C LEU A 112 19.40 10.46 17.86
N GLU A 113 18.38 10.70 18.69
CA GLU A 113 18.50 10.65 20.14
C GLU A 113 18.87 9.25 20.65
N LEU A 114 18.27 8.19 20.10
CA LEU A 114 18.64 6.81 20.39
C LEU A 114 20.11 6.54 19.99
N ALA A 115 20.50 6.96 18.79
CA ALA A 115 21.86 6.76 18.29
C ALA A 115 22.89 7.48 19.15
N LYS A 116 22.63 8.74 19.50
CA LYS A 116 23.47 9.56 20.38
C LYS A 116 23.67 8.90 21.75
N ARG A 117 22.60 8.44 22.41
CA ARG A 117 22.70 7.75 23.72
C ARG A 117 23.52 6.47 23.68
N ASN A 118 23.56 5.79 22.54
CA ASN A 118 24.30 4.55 22.35
C ASN A 118 25.72 4.76 21.77
N ASN A 119 26.05 5.99 21.36
CA ASN A 119 27.20 6.29 20.50
C ASN A 119 27.20 5.41 19.23
N ALA A 120 26.03 5.25 18.61
CA ALA A 120 25.82 4.42 17.44
C ALA A 120 26.06 5.21 16.14
N ARG A 121 26.63 4.56 15.13
CA ARG A 121 26.63 5.09 13.75
C ARG A 121 25.23 4.98 13.18
N VAL A 122 24.72 6.05 12.58
CA VAL A 122 23.33 6.12 12.11
C VAL A 122 23.25 6.56 10.65
N MET A 123 22.49 5.84 9.85
CA MET A 123 22.27 6.12 8.43
C MET A 123 20.85 6.59 8.15
N GLN A 124 20.71 7.68 7.40
CA GLN A 124 19.46 8.14 6.82
C GLN A 124 19.28 7.60 5.40
N ALA A 125 18.19 6.86 5.18
CA ALA A 125 17.70 6.58 3.84
C ALA A 125 16.95 7.81 3.29
N SER A 126 17.69 8.70 2.63
CA SER A 126 17.14 9.81 1.85
C SER A 126 16.72 9.33 0.46
N THR A 127 16.33 10.24 -0.42
CA THR A 127 15.68 9.92 -1.68
C THR A 127 16.07 10.90 -2.78
N SER A 128 16.01 10.43 -4.03
CA SER A 128 16.13 11.30 -5.19
C SER A 128 14.97 12.30 -5.37
N GLU A 129 13.84 12.13 -4.66
CA GLU A 129 12.73 13.10 -4.68
C GLU A 129 13.12 14.46 -4.08
N ILE A 130 14.17 14.55 -3.26
CA ILE A 130 14.66 15.85 -2.74
C ILE A 130 15.12 16.80 -3.85
N TYR A 131 15.44 16.25 -5.03
CA TYR A 131 15.82 17.00 -6.22
C TYR A 131 14.59 17.59 -6.94
N GLY A 132 13.38 17.08 -6.65
CA GLY A 132 12.11 17.55 -7.17
C GLY A 132 11.93 17.31 -8.67
N ASP A 133 11.54 18.36 -9.39
CA ASP A 133 11.56 18.41 -10.86
C ASP A 133 12.85 19.11 -11.31
N PRO A 134 13.95 18.35 -11.47
CA PRO A 134 15.28 18.91 -11.52
C PRO A 134 15.51 19.72 -12.81
N LEU A 135 16.19 20.86 -12.64
CA LEU A 135 16.63 21.70 -13.77
C LEU A 135 17.98 21.23 -14.35
N GLU A 136 18.65 20.28 -13.69
CA GLU A 136 19.95 19.73 -14.05
C GLU A 136 19.86 18.21 -14.22
N VAL A 137 20.48 17.69 -15.28
CA VAL A 137 20.56 16.24 -15.57
C VAL A 137 21.98 15.92 -16.07
N PRO A 138 22.72 14.95 -15.47
CA PRO A 138 22.35 14.14 -14.32
C PRO A 138 22.31 14.94 -13.00
N GLN A 139 21.60 14.41 -12.00
CA GLN A 139 21.51 15.04 -10.67
C GLN A 139 22.73 14.68 -9.83
N LYS A 140 23.50 15.69 -9.43
CA LYS A 140 24.65 15.59 -8.53
C LYS A 140 24.25 15.83 -7.08
N GLU A 141 25.06 15.38 -6.13
CA GLU A 141 24.82 15.60 -4.70
C GLU A 141 24.86 17.08 -4.30
N THR A 142 25.60 17.90 -5.06
CA THR A 142 25.70 19.36 -4.86
C THR A 142 24.45 20.13 -5.29
N TYR A 143 23.53 19.51 -6.05
CA TYR A 143 22.32 20.19 -6.50
C TYR A 143 21.32 20.35 -5.35
N SER A 144 20.81 21.57 -5.15
CA SER A 144 19.91 21.92 -4.04
C SER A 144 18.46 21.43 -4.22
N GLY A 145 18.08 21.03 -5.44
CA GLY A 145 16.72 20.60 -5.78
C GLY A 145 15.77 21.73 -6.19
N ASN A 146 14.72 21.37 -6.93
CA ASN A 146 13.61 22.24 -7.34
C ASN A 146 12.28 21.58 -6.92
N VAL A 147 11.88 21.82 -5.67
CA VAL A 147 10.76 21.12 -5.00
C VAL A 147 9.64 22.10 -4.68
N ASN A 148 8.39 21.67 -4.92
CA ASN A 148 7.20 22.42 -4.53
C ASN A 148 6.81 22.12 -3.08
N MET A 149 7.03 23.08 -2.19
CA MET A 149 6.76 22.97 -0.75
C MET A 149 5.27 22.90 -0.37
N LEU A 150 4.35 23.33 -1.25
CA LEU A 150 2.90 23.34 -0.99
C LEU A 150 2.15 22.27 -1.80
N GLY A 151 2.85 21.57 -2.68
CA GLY A 151 2.28 20.53 -3.52
C GLY A 151 1.85 19.30 -2.71
N PRO A 152 1.00 18.44 -3.29
CA PRO A 152 0.54 17.23 -2.62
C PRO A 152 1.72 16.37 -2.14
N ARG A 153 2.78 16.24 -2.96
CA ARG A 153 4.01 15.44 -2.68
C ARG A 153 4.88 16.00 -1.54
N ALA A 154 4.69 17.25 -1.14
CA ALA A 154 5.57 17.95 -0.21
C ALA A 154 5.74 17.24 1.14
N CYS A 155 4.73 16.51 1.61
CA CYS A 155 4.82 15.78 2.89
C CYS A 155 6.00 14.79 2.93
N TYR A 156 6.34 14.18 1.79
CA TYR A 156 7.47 13.26 1.65
C TYR A 156 8.73 14.03 1.25
N ASP A 157 8.64 14.89 0.23
CA ASP A 157 9.80 15.57 -0.34
C ASP A 157 10.45 16.52 0.68
N GLU A 158 9.67 17.41 1.31
CA GLU A 158 10.15 18.31 2.36
C GLU A 158 10.46 17.56 3.66
N GLY A 159 9.71 16.50 3.97
CA GLY A 159 10.03 15.62 5.08
C GLY A 159 11.44 15.04 4.97
N LYS A 160 11.79 14.49 3.81
CA LYS A 160 13.12 13.92 3.54
C LYS A 160 14.22 14.97 3.48
N ARG A 161 13.95 16.15 2.94
CA ARG A 161 14.88 17.30 2.98
C ARG A 161 15.16 17.74 4.41
N CYS A 162 14.12 17.90 5.22
CA CYS A 162 14.24 18.24 6.65
C CYS A 162 15.04 17.17 7.41
N ALA A 163 14.81 15.88 7.11
CA ALA A 163 15.58 14.80 7.72
C ALA A 163 17.09 14.90 7.44
N GLU A 164 17.52 15.27 6.23
CA GLU A 164 18.93 15.52 5.94
C GLU A 164 19.49 16.68 6.78
N THR A 165 18.73 17.77 6.91
CA THR A 165 19.12 18.93 7.75
C THR A 165 19.34 18.51 9.19
N ILE A 166 18.37 17.81 9.81
CA ILE A 166 18.44 17.37 11.21
C ILE A 166 19.63 16.42 11.41
N PHE A 167 19.88 15.48 10.48
CA PHE A 167 21.05 14.60 10.55
C PHE A 167 22.37 15.39 10.56
N MET A 168 22.48 16.40 9.69
CA MET A 168 23.67 17.24 9.61
C MET A 168 23.84 18.16 10.83
N ASP A 169 22.74 18.63 11.43
CA ASP A 169 22.78 19.39 12.69
C ASP A 169 23.30 18.53 13.84
N TYR A 170 22.81 17.29 13.98
CA TYR A 170 23.30 16.35 15.00
C TYR A 170 24.78 16.00 14.80
N HIS A 171 25.24 15.92 13.56
CA HIS A 171 26.66 15.72 13.27
C HIS A 171 27.51 16.92 13.71
N ARG A 172 27.12 18.14 13.33
CA ARG A 172 27.87 19.37 13.66
C ARG A 172 27.87 19.68 15.15
N GLU A 173 26.73 19.53 15.81
CA GLU A 173 26.54 19.94 17.20
C GLU A 173 27.03 18.88 18.20
N TYR A 174 26.79 17.59 17.91
CA TYR A 174 27.08 16.51 18.86
C TYR A 174 28.19 15.56 18.39
N GLY A 175 28.78 15.79 17.21
CA GLY A 175 29.80 14.90 16.65
C GLY A 175 29.28 13.50 16.30
N LEU A 176 27.96 13.33 16.15
CA LEU A 176 27.35 12.02 15.88
C LEU A 176 27.83 11.47 14.52
N ASP A 177 28.21 10.20 14.46
CA ASP A 177 28.63 9.53 13.22
C ASP A 177 27.42 9.21 12.35
N THR A 178 27.10 10.17 11.48
CA THR A 178 25.95 10.11 10.57
C THR A 178 26.37 9.69 9.17
N LYS A 179 25.48 9.01 8.46
CA LYS A 179 25.60 8.64 7.05
C LYS A 179 24.33 9.05 6.31
N ILE A 180 24.44 9.69 5.16
CA ILE A 180 23.30 10.05 4.31
C ILE A 180 23.46 9.41 2.94
N ILE A 181 22.45 8.65 2.50
CA ILE A 181 22.36 8.09 1.15
C ILE A 181 21.12 8.63 0.45
N ARG A 182 21.22 8.97 -0.83
CA ARG A 182 20.11 9.43 -1.68
C ARG A 182 19.76 8.33 -2.65
N ILE A 183 18.64 7.66 -2.37
CA ILE A 183 18.23 6.45 -3.09
C ILE A 183 17.43 6.84 -4.34
N PHE A 184 17.86 6.35 -5.50
CA PHE A 184 17.12 6.42 -6.76
C PHE A 184 16.20 5.21 -6.92
N ASN A 185 15.36 5.22 -7.96
CA ASN A 185 14.31 4.23 -8.17
C ASN A 185 14.86 2.79 -8.12
N THR A 186 14.53 2.10 -7.03
CA THR A 186 14.99 0.74 -6.77
C THR A 186 13.84 -0.26 -6.89
N TYR A 187 14.10 -1.42 -7.47
CA TYR A 187 13.14 -2.50 -7.66
C TYR A 187 13.71 -3.89 -7.33
N GLY A 188 12.81 -4.85 -7.05
CA GLY A 188 13.18 -6.22 -6.72
C GLY A 188 12.07 -7.00 -5.99
N PRO A 189 12.34 -8.26 -5.59
CA PRO A 189 11.45 -9.03 -4.71
C PRO A 189 11.20 -8.33 -3.37
N ASN A 190 10.07 -8.60 -2.72
CA ASN A 190 9.56 -7.94 -1.49
C ASN A 190 9.03 -6.51 -1.67
N MET A 191 9.03 -5.97 -2.90
CA MET A 191 8.22 -4.81 -3.22
C MET A 191 6.74 -5.10 -2.98
N ASP A 192 6.01 -4.09 -2.55
CA ASP A 192 4.57 -4.20 -2.44
C ASP A 192 3.93 -4.34 -3.83
N ILE A 193 2.96 -5.26 -3.97
CA ILE A 193 2.19 -5.45 -5.22
C ILE A 193 1.39 -4.19 -5.58
N ASN A 194 1.12 -3.38 -4.56
CA ASN A 194 0.35 -2.16 -4.57
C ASN A 194 1.22 -0.90 -4.54
N ASP A 195 2.53 -1.06 -4.75
CA ASP A 195 3.50 0.03 -4.69
C ASP A 195 3.23 1.16 -5.70
N GLY A 196 2.54 0.87 -6.79
CA GLY A 196 2.06 1.89 -7.73
C GLY A 196 3.13 2.49 -8.65
N ARG A 197 4.41 2.11 -8.51
CA ARG A 197 5.49 2.48 -9.44
C ARG A 197 5.44 1.65 -10.71
N ALA A 198 6.09 2.16 -11.76
CA ALA A 198 6.09 1.61 -13.12
C ALA A 198 6.34 0.09 -13.20
N ILE A 199 7.47 -0.38 -12.67
CA ILE A 199 7.88 -1.80 -12.75
C ILE A 199 6.81 -2.70 -12.14
N THR A 200 6.35 -2.41 -10.92
CA THR A 200 5.33 -3.22 -10.25
C THR A 200 4.02 -3.21 -11.04
N ASN A 201 3.53 -2.04 -11.46
CA ASN A 201 2.26 -1.94 -12.20
C ASN A 201 2.30 -2.72 -13.51
N PHE A 202 3.39 -2.62 -14.27
CA PHE A 202 3.54 -3.32 -15.54
C PHE A 202 3.64 -4.83 -15.36
N ILE A 203 4.46 -5.31 -14.42
CA ILE A 203 4.58 -6.74 -14.14
C ILE A 203 3.24 -7.31 -13.68
N VAL A 204 2.58 -6.65 -12.72
CA VAL A 204 1.30 -7.13 -12.16
C VAL A 204 0.22 -7.14 -13.24
N ASN A 205 0.08 -6.07 -14.02
CA ASN A 205 -0.92 -6.03 -15.10
C ASN A 205 -0.63 -7.10 -16.16
N ALA A 206 0.62 -7.26 -16.60
CA ALA A 206 1.00 -8.26 -17.58
C ALA A 206 0.67 -9.69 -17.10
N LEU A 207 1.01 -10.01 -15.85
CA LEU A 207 0.73 -11.31 -15.23
C LEU A 207 -0.77 -11.54 -14.98
N SER A 208 -1.57 -10.47 -14.77
CA SER A 208 -3.04 -10.60 -14.70
C SER A 208 -3.73 -10.68 -16.08
N GLY A 209 -3.00 -10.55 -17.19
CA GLY A 209 -3.61 -10.40 -18.52
C GLY A 209 -4.35 -9.07 -18.73
N ARG A 210 -3.97 -8.03 -17.98
CA ARG A 210 -4.51 -6.66 -18.08
C ARG A 210 -3.58 -5.76 -18.87
N ASP A 211 -4.13 -4.74 -19.51
CA ASP A 211 -3.35 -3.82 -20.34
C ASP A 211 -2.38 -2.96 -19.51
N LEU A 212 -1.24 -2.64 -20.11
CA LEU A 212 -0.20 -1.79 -19.53
C LEU A 212 -0.50 -0.34 -19.91
N VAL A 213 -0.73 0.49 -18.91
CA VAL A 213 -1.08 1.90 -19.12
C VAL A 213 0.17 2.76 -19.04
N ILE A 214 0.51 3.42 -20.14
CA ILE A 214 1.55 4.44 -20.22
C ILE A 214 0.87 5.82 -20.20
N TYR A 215 1.35 6.71 -19.35
CA TYR A 215 0.90 8.10 -19.33
C TYR A 215 1.84 8.92 -20.22
N GLY A 216 1.27 9.70 -21.14
CA GLY A 216 2.02 10.39 -22.19
C GLY A 216 2.27 9.50 -23.43
N ASP A 217 3.33 9.83 -24.17
CA ASP A 217 3.73 9.12 -25.39
C ASP A 217 4.70 7.96 -25.13
N GLY A 218 5.10 7.75 -23.88
CA GLY A 218 6.06 6.71 -23.48
C GLY A 218 7.53 7.04 -23.72
N SER A 219 7.85 8.22 -24.27
CA SER A 219 9.23 8.67 -24.55
C SER A 219 10.03 9.03 -23.30
N HIS A 220 9.34 9.27 -22.18
CA HIS A 220 9.99 9.62 -20.92
C HIS A 220 10.90 8.49 -20.43
N THR A 221 12.10 8.87 -20.00
CA THR A 221 13.10 7.93 -19.50
C THR A 221 13.09 7.84 -17.99
N ARG A 222 13.46 6.66 -17.49
CA ARG A 222 13.70 6.41 -16.06
C ARG A 222 14.95 5.56 -15.89
N SER A 223 15.67 5.81 -14.80
CA SER A 223 16.72 4.95 -14.30
C SER A 223 16.17 3.95 -13.28
N PHE A 224 16.54 2.66 -13.37
CA PHE A 224 16.14 1.64 -12.40
C PHE A 224 17.33 0.85 -11.85
N GLN A 225 17.42 0.77 -10.54
CA GLN A 225 18.46 0.02 -9.81
C GLN A 225 17.88 -1.25 -9.20
N TYR A 226 18.61 -2.36 -9.31
CA TYR A 226 18.20 -3.60 -8.66
C TYR A 226 18.57 -3.61 -7.17
N ILE A 227 17.73 -4.23 -6.34
CA ILE A 227 17.86 -4.23 -4.87
C ILE A 227 19.22 -4.71 -4.35
N ASP A 228 19.81 -5.76 -4.93
CA ASP A 228 21.11 -6.28 -4.48
C ASP A 228 22.22 -5.22 -4.66
N ASP A 229 22.17 -4.43 -5.74
CA ASP A 229 23.13 -3.34 -5.98
C ASP A 229 22.95 -2.24 -4.94
N LEU A 230 21.71 -1.89 -4.57
CA LEU A 230 21.43 -0.91 -3.52
C LEU A 230 21.96 -1.40 -2.17
N VAL A 231 21.68 -2.64 -1.79
CA VAL A 231 22.15 -3.23 -0.52
C VAL A 231 23.68 -3.22 -0.44
N ALA A 232 24.38 -3.49 -1.56
CA ALA A 232 25.82 -3.38 -1.62
C ALA A 232 26.33 -1.94 -1.40
N GLY A 233 25.64 -0.94 -1.96
CA GLY A 233 25.98 0.47 -1.77
C GLY A 233 25.72 0.96 -0.34
N ILE A 234 24.61 0.51 0.27
CA ILE A 234 24.27 0.77 1.68
C ILE A 234 25.36 0.21 2.59
N ASP A 235 25.78 -1.04 2.38
CA ASP A 235 26.81 -1.68 3.20
C ASP A 235 28.16 -0.98 3.07
N ALA A 236 28.55 -0.61 1.85
CA ALA A 236 29.78 0.15 1.60
C ALA A 236 29.76 1.50 2.32
N MET A 237 28.63 2.23 2.25
CA MET A 237 28.47 3.51 2.95
C MET A 237 28.51 3.35 4.47
N MET A 238 27.86 2.33 5.02
CA MET A 238 27.84 2.11 6.47
C MET A 238 29.22 1.76 7.02
N LYS A 239 29.99 0.96 6.26
CA LYS A 239 31.36 0.54 6.62
C LYS A 239 32.41 1.62 6.36
N LYS A 240 32.10 2.66 5.58
CA LYS A 240 33.05 3.73 5.25
C LYS A 240 33.28 4.67 6.44
N ASP A 241 34.53 4.78 6.86
CA ASP A 241 34.94 5.75 7.87
C ASP A 241 35.20 7.14 7.26
N LYS A 242 35.02 8.19 8.07
CA LYS A 242 35.31 9.60 7.74
C LYS A 242 34.51 10.22 6.58
N PHE A 243 33.69 9.44 5.89
CA PHE A 243 32.76 9.94 4.87
C PHE A 243 31.32 9.85 5.39
N ILE A 244 30.63 11.00 5.43
CA ILE A 244 29.27 11.11 6.01
C ILE A 244 28.18 11.26 4.93
N GLY A 245 28.56 11.51 3.68
CA GLY A 245 27.64 11.78 2.58
C GLY A 245 27.25 13.27 2.49
N PRO A 246 26.15 13.60 1.79
CA PRO A 246 25.27 12.70 1.06
C PRO A 246 25.97 12.01 -0.12
N VAL A 247 25.46 10.84 -0.53
CA VAL A 247 25.92 10.12 -1.73
C VAL A 247 24.75 9.50 -2.47
N ASN A 248 24.74 9.63 -3.79
CA ASN A 248 23.73 9.04 -4.66
C ASN A 248 23.97 7.54 -4.84
N LEU A 249 22.94 6.75 -4.59
CA LEU A 249 22.90 5.32 -4.92
C LEU A 249 21.81 5.12 -5.97
N GLY A 250 22.25 4.83 -7.20
CA GLY A 250 21.41 4.77 -8.39
C GLY A 250 22.05 3.98 -9.53
N ASN A 251 21.29 3.69 -10.58
CA ASN A 251 21.83 3.16 -11.83
C ASN A 251 21.73 4.22 -12.93
N PRO A 252 22.82 4.63 -13.59
CA PRO A 252 22.77 5.64 -14.64
C PRO A 252 22.19 5.11 -15.97
N GLY A 253 21.86 3.82 -16.07
CA GLY A 253 21.19 3.25 -17.24
C GLY A 253 19.75 3.74 -17.37
N GLU A 254 19.44 4.45 -18.46
CA GLU A 254 18.10 4.90 -18.81
C GLU A 254 17.37 3.88 -19.69
N ILE A 255 16.05 3.80 -19.52
CA ILE A 255 15.14 3.09 -20.41
C ILE A 255 13.87 3.95 -20.60
N THR A 256 13.27 3.93 -21.79
CA THR A 256 11.99 4.59 -22.00
C THR A 256 10.86 3.81 -21.32
N MET A 257 9.76 4.48 -21.01
CA MET A 257 8.58 3.82 -20.47
C MET A 257 7.98 2.80 -21.44
N LEU A 258 8.08 3.06 -22.75
CA LEU A 258 7.65 2.15 -23.80
C LEU A 258 8.53 0.89 -23.85
N ASP A 259 9.85 1.04 -23.92
CA ASP A 259 10.79 -0.09 -23.96
C ASP A 259 10.66 -0.97 -22.70
N LEU A 260 10.43 -0.36 -21.54
CA LEU A 260 10.19 -1.09 -20.30
C LEU A 260 8.92 -1.94 -20.38
N ALA A 261 7.82 -1.37 -20.91
CA ALA A 261 6.56 -2.08 -21.05
C ALA A 261 6.69 -3.26 -22.03
N GLU A 262 7.33 -3.05 -23.18
CA GLU A 262 7.58 -4.10 -24.17
C GLU A 262 8.46 -5.22 -23.62
N LEU A 263 9.52 -4.87 -22.89
CA LEU A 263 10.41 -5.84 -22.23
C LEU A 263 9.65 -6.71 -21.22
N ILE A 264 8.76 -6.11 -20.43
CA ILE A 264 7.95 -6.85 -19.45
C ILE A 264 6.93 -7.75 -20.14
N LEU A 265 6.25 -7.30 -21.19
CA LEU A 265 5.33 -8.15 -21.97
C LEU A 265 6.05 -9.37 -22.55
N LYS A 266 7.24 -9.15 -23.11
CA LYS A 266 8.08 -10.23 -23.65
C LYS A 266 8.48 -11.24 -22.58
N LYS A 267 8.95 -10.78 -21.42
CA LYS A 267 9.40 -11.65 -20.32
C LYS A 267 8.25 -12.42 -19.67
N THR A 268 7.08 -11.80 -19.50
CA THR A 268 5.87 -12.43 -18.94
C THR A 268 5.10 -13.28 -19.96
N LYS A 269 5.45 -13.21 -21.25
CA LYS A 269 4.71 -13.83 -22.36
C LYS A 269 3.22 -13.43 -22.37
N SER A 270 2.92 -12.22 -21.90
CA SER A 270 1.56 -11.72 -21.80
C SER A 270 1.03 -11.29 -23.16
N LYS A 271 -0.29 -11.45 -23.35
CA LYS A 271 -1.03 -10.95 -24.54
C LYS A 271 -1.66 -9.58 -24.31
N SER A 272 -1.42 -8.98 -23.14
CA SER A 272 -1.87 -7.63 -22.80
C SER A 272 -1.38 -6.60 -23.81
N LYS A 273 -2.15 -5.54 -24.02
CA LYS A 273 -1.81 -4.43 -24.90
C LYS A 273 -1.21 -3.29 -24.10
N ILE A 274 -0.50 -2.40 -24.81
CA ILE A 274 -0.05 -1.12 -24.28
C ILE A 274 -1.12 -0.07 -24.63
N ILE A 275 -1.60 0.67 -23.63
CA ILE A 275 -2.58 1.75 -23.77
C ILE A 275 -1.94 3.06 -23.33
N PHE A 276 -2.10 4.10 -24.14
CA PHE A 276 -1.66 5.45 -23.82
C PHE A 276 -2.80 6.27 -23.19
N LYS A 277 -2.48 7.05 -22.15
CA LYS A 277 -3.38 8.01 -21.50
C LYS A 277 -2.71 9.38 -21.40
N GLU A 278 -3.51 10.42 -21.14
CA GLU A 278 -3.01 11.78 -20.88
C GLU A 278 -1.94 11.81 -19.78
N ASN A 279 -1.05 12.79 -19.81
CA ASN A 279 0.06 12.91 -18.86
C ASN A 279 -0.42 12.95 -17.40
N ALA A 280 0.38 12.39 -16.51
CA ALA A 280 0.15 12.52 -15.07
C ALA A 280 0.72 13.86 -14.55
N THR A 281 -0.03 14.51 -13.68
CA THR A 281 0.33 15.79 -13.06
C THR A 281 1.53 15.63 -12.12
N ASP A 282 2.52 16.52 -12.25
CA ASP A 282 3.75 16.57 -11.44
C ASP A 282 4.62 15.29 -11.41
N ASP A 283 4.59 14.45 -12.46
CA ASP A 283 5.55 13.36 -12.62
C ASP A 283 6.85 13.89 -13.27
N PRO A 284 8.01 13.85 -12.59
CA PRO A 284 9.25 14.41 -13.12
C PRO A 284 9.59 13.84 -14.49
N LYS A 285 9.92 14.69 -15.48
CA LYS A 285 10.10 14.20 -16.86
C LYS A 285 11.29 13.27 -17.00
N ARG A 286 12.38 13.55 -16.28
CA ARG A 286 13.63 12.78 -16.34
C ARG A 286 14.35 12.83 -15.00
N ARG A 287 14.88 11.68 -14.56
CA ARG A 287 15.68 11.56 -13.34
C ARG A 287 16.79 10.56 -13.60
N LEU A 288 18.04 11.02 -13.43
CA LEU A 288 19.26 10.32 -13.78
C LEU A 288 20.32 10.59 -12.70
N PRO A 289 20.74 9.58 -11.91
CA PRO A 289 21.76 9.77 -10.90
C PRO A 289 23.14 10.00 -11.52
N ASP A 290 23.87 11.03 -11.05
CA ASP A 290 25.32 11.01 -11.10
C ASP A 290 25.83 10.14 -9.95
N ILE A 291 26.64 9.12 -10.26
CA ILE A 291 27.19 8.15 -9.29
C ILE A 291 28.72 8.24 -9.18
N ALA A 292 29.34 9.29 -9.72
CA ALA A 292 30.80 9.45 -9.68
C ALA A 292 31.33 9.49 -8.23
N LEU A 293 30.59 10.14 -7.32
CA LEU A 293 30.97 10.22 -5.91
C LEU A 293 30.90 8.83 -5.23
N ALA A 294 29.87 8.05 -5.52
CA ALA A 294 29.72 6.69 -4.99
C ALA A 294 30.86 5.77 -5.48
N ASN A 295 31.24 5.87 -6.75
CA ASN A 295 32.38 5.13 -7.28
C ASN A 295 33.68 5.54 -6.58
N LYS A 296 33.94 6.84 -6.46
CA LYS A 296 35.15 7.37 -5.83
C LYS A 296 35.27 7.00 -4.33
N GLU A 297 34.22 7.25 -3.56
CA GLU A 297 34.28 7.12 -2.10
C GLU A 297 33.96 5.71 -1.61
N LEU A 298 33.10 4.97 -2.31
CA LEU A 298 32.61 3.66 -1.87
C LEU A 298 33.12 2.50 -2.74
N ASN A 299 33.83 2.78 -3.84
CA ASN A 299 34.19 1.78 -4.86
C ASN A 299 32.97 0.98 -5.33
N TRP A 300 31.85 1.69 -5.50
CA TRP A 300 30.55 1.10 -5.78
C TRP A 300 30.03 1.52 -7.15
N VAL A 301 29.56 0.54 -7.92
CA VAL A 301 28.82 0.69 -9.17
C VAL A 301 27.77 -0.42 -9.28
N PRO A 302 26.60 -0.17 -9.89
CA PRO A 302 25.58 -1.21 -10.09
C PRO A 302 26.08 -2.28 -11.08
N LYS A 303 25.85 -3.55 -10.77
CA LYS A 303 26.34 -4.70 -11.55
C LYS A 303 25.21 -5.49 -12.21
N ILE A 304 23.97 -5.33 -11.76
CA ILE A 304 22.84 -6.10 -12.25
C ILE A 304 22.09 -5.29 -13.30
N SER A 305 22.14 -5.78 -14.54
CA SER A 305 21.36 -5.23 -15.65
C SER A 305 19.86 -5.29 -15.37
N LEU A 306 19.09 -4.35 -15.93
CA LEU A 306 17.63 -4.34 -15.86
C LEU A 306 17.01 -5.68 -16.28
N ASP A 307 17.52 -6.28 -17.36
CA ASP A 307 17.05 -7.57 -17.89
C ASP A 307 17.08 -8.69 -16.83
N LYS A 308 18.24 -8.93 -16.22
CA LYS A 308 18.44 -9.93 -15.15
C LYS A 308 17.64 -9.63 -13.88
N GLY A 309 17.54 -8.36 -13.49
CA GLY A 309 16.79 -7.97 -12.31
C GLY A 309 15.28 -8.17 -12.50
N LEU A 310 14.76 -7.91 -13.70
CA LEU A 310 13.36 -8.17 -14.05
C LEU A 310 13.02 -9.66 -13.98
N ASP A 311 13.89 -10.56 -14.42
CA ASP A 311 13.63 -12.01 -14.33
C ASP A 311 13.38 -12.46 -12.88
N LYS A 312 14.23 -12.02 -11.95
CA LYS A 312 14.07 -12.31 -10.52
C LYS A 312 12.78 -11.70 -9.95
N THR A 313 12.47 -10.47 -10.37
CA THR A 313 11.32 -9.70 -9.88
C THR A 313 10.00 -10.30 -10.38
N ILE A 314 9.92 -10.64 -11.67
CA ILE A 314 8.75 -11.31 -12.27
C ILE A 314 8.50 -12.64 -11.59
N LYS A 315 9.54 -13.48 -11.43
CA LYS A 315 9.44 -14.77 -10.73
C LYS A 315 8.93 -14.66 -9.30
N TYR A 316 9.24 -13.55 -8.62
CA TYR A 316 8.66 -13.26 -7.30
C TYR A 316 7.17 -12.96 -7.41
N PHE A 317 6.76 -12.06 -8.30
CA PHE A 317 5.34 -11.69 -8.48
C PHE A 317 4.47 -12.82 -9.03
N GLU A 318 5.01 -13.75 -9.83
CA GLU A 318 4.31 -14.96 -10.30
C GLU A 318 3.86 -15.86 -9.15
N LYS A 319 4.61 -15.89 -8.05
CA LYS A 319 4.30 -16.70 -6.86
C LYS A 319 3.31 -16.03 -5.92
N LEU A 320 3.08 -14.73 -6.06
CA LEU A 320 2.17 -14.01 -5.19
C LEU A 320 0.73 -14.21 -5.66
N GLU A 321 -0.16 -14.49 -4.70
CA GLU A 321 -1.59 -14.40 -4.97
C GLU A 321 -1.94 -12.96 -5.32
N GLN A 322 -2.30 -12.74 -6.58
CA GLN A 322 -2.78 -11.45 -7.02
C GLN A 322 -4.15 -11.18 -6.40
N PRO A 323 -4.41 -9.95 -5.92
CA PRO A 323 -5.76 -9.59 -5.50
C PRO A 323 -6.69 -9.71 -6.69
N ASP A 324 -7.61 -10.66 -6.64
CA ASP A 324 -8.76 -10.71 -7.53
C ASP A 324 -9.54 -9.40 -7.35
N LYS A 325 -9.69 -8.60 -8.42
CA LYS A 325 -10.55 -7.40 -8.44
C LYS A 325 -12.02 -7.78 -8.52
N LYS A 326 -12.42 -8.67 -7.62
CA LYS A 326 -13.77 -9.19 -7.51
C LYS A 326 -14.35 -8.75 -6.18
N ILE A 327 -15.54 -8.18 -6.24
CA ILE A 327 -16.21 -7.66 -5.06
C ILE A 327 -17.52 -8.39 -4.91
N ILE A 328 -17.76 -8.91 -3.72
CA ILE A 328 -19.03 -9.54 -3.40
C ILE A 328 -19.95 -8.53 -2.75
N VAL A 329 -21.09 -8.27 -3.38
CA VAL A 329 -22.09 -7.32 -2.89
C VAL A 329 -23.33 -8.08 -2.44
N PHE A 330 -23.92 -7.69 -1.33
CA PHE A 330 -25.14 -8.25 -0.78
C PHE A 330 -26.23 -7.19 -0.85
N SER A 331 -27.33 -7.50 -1.53
CA SER A 331 -28.55 -6.70 -1.43
C SER A 331 -29.79 -7.58 -1.37
N THR A 332 -30.87 -7.07 -0.78
CA THR A 332 -32.15 -7.78 -0.71
C THR A 332 -32.79 -7.92 -2.09
N THR A 333 -32.77 -6.85 -2.90
CA THR A 333 -33.20 -6.85 -4.30
C THR A 333 -32.09 -6.24 -5.16
N TYR A 334 -32.13 -6.47 -6.46
CA TYR A 334 -31.19 -5.86 -7.41
C TYR A 334 -31.87 -5.87 -8.79
N TYR A 335 -31.13 -5.79 -9.89
CA TYR A 335 -31.68 -5.81 -11.23
C TYR A 335 -32.67 -6.99 -11.46
N PRO A 336 -33.88 -6.74 -12.01
CA PRO A 336 -34.39 -5.46 -12.51
C PRO A 336 -35.06 -4.57 -11.44
N ASP A 337 -35.31 -5.10 -10.25
CA ASP A 337 -35.97 -4.41 -9.13
C ASP A 337 -34.96 -3.59 -8.29
N LEU A 338 -34.51 -2.46 -8.85
CA LEU A 338 -33.50 -1.58 -8.24
C LEU A 338 -34.14 -0.49 -7.37
N GLY A 339 -33.82 -0.49 -6.07
CA GLY A 339 -34.01 0.66 -5.18
C GLY A 339 -32.96 1.76 -5.39
N PRO A 340 -33.05 2.89 -4.67
CA PRO A 340 -32.11 4.00 -4.80
C PRO A 340 -30.65 3.59 -4.56
N ALA A 341 -30.39 2.79 -3.52
CA ALA A 341 -29.06 2.33 -3.16
C ALA A 341 -28.52 1.27 -4.15
N GLU A 342 -29.36 0.33 -4.58
CA GLU A 342 -29.01 -0.68 -5.58
C GLU A 342 -28.70 -0.07 -6.94
N ARG A 343 -29.47 0.94 -7.35
CA ARG A 343 -29.25 1.65 -8.61
C ARG A 343 -27.88 2.31 -8.62
N ALA A 344 -27.44 2.83 -7.49
CA ALA A 344 -26.13 3.42 -7.41
C ALA A 344 -24.99 2.40 -7.48
N VAL A 345 -25.16 1.20 -6.91
CA VAL A 345 -24.22 0.09 -7.13
C VAL A 345 -24.17 -0.30 -8.61
N TYR A 346 -25.33 -0.37 -9.27
CA TYR A 346 -25.43 -0.71 -10.70
C TYR A 346 -24.81 0.32 -11.64
N GLU A 347 -24.93 1.62 -11.35
CA GLU A 347 -24.24 2.63 -12.13
C GLU A 347 -22.74 2.65 -11.83
N LEU A 348 -22.33 2.39 -10.59
CA LEU A 348 -20.91 2.31 -10.20
C LEU A 348 -20.19 1.19 -10.94
N SER A 349 -20.80 0.01 -11.06
CA SER A 349 -20.16 -1.13 -11.71
C SER A 349 -19.85 -0.87 -13.19
N LYS A 350 -20.72 -0.14 -13.89
CA LYS A 350 -20.47 0.30 -15.28
C LYS A 350 -19.31 1.28 -15.40
N GLU A 351 -19.09 2.12 -14.39
CA GLU A 351 -17.97 3.05 -14.35
C GLU A 351 -16.64 2.38 -13.94
N MET A 352 -16.70 1.09 -13.59
CA MET A 352 -15.58 0.28 -13.13
C MET A 352 -15.43 -1.01 -13.93
N PRO A 353 -15.17 -0.91 -15.25
CA PRO A 353 -15.10 -2.09 -16.12
C PRO A 353 -13.98 -3.07 -15.75
N GLU A 354 -13.01 -2.62 -14.95
CA GLU A 354 -11.86 -3.40 -14.47
C GLU A 354 -12.15 -4.19 -13.18
N THR A 355 -13.37 -4.14 -12.65
CA THR A 355 -13.79 -4.78 -11.39
C THR A 355 -15.03 -5.62 -11.63
N GLU A 356 -14.99 -6.90 -11.27
CA GLU A 356 -16.15 -7.78 -11.36
C GLU A 356 -17.00 -7.66 -10.09
N PHE A 357 -18.28 -7.32 -10.24
CA PHE A 357 -19.21 -7.25 -9.11
C PHE A 357 -20.04 -8.54 -9.07
N HIS A 358 -19.89 -9.29 -7.98
CA HIS A 358 -20.65 -10.49 -7.72
C HIS A 358 -21.78 -10.17 -6.75
N ILE A 359 -22.98 -9.97 -7.29
CA ILE A 359 -24.14 -9.53 -6.52
C ILE A 359 -24.89 -10.75 -5.99
N ILE A 360 -24.92 -10.92 -4.67
CA ILE A 360 -25.78 -11.88 -3.96
C ILE A 360 -27.10 -11.19 -3.63
N THR A 361 -28.18 -11.65 -4.24
CA THR A 361 -29.50 -11.08 -4.03
C THR A 361 -30.60 -12.13 -3.94
N THR A 362 -31.79 -11.74 -3.51
CA THR A 362 -32.93 -12.67 -3.48
C THR A 362 -33.52 -12.85 -4.87
N LYS A 363 -34.15 -14.00 -5.11
CA LYS A 363 -34.93 -14.23 -6.32
C LYS A 363 -36.19 -13.36 -6.34
N PHE A 364 -36.84 -13.18 -5.18
CA PHE A 364 -37.93 -12.21 -4.89
C PHE A 364 -39.25 -12.42 -5.64
N ARG A 365 -39.20 -12.80 -6.92
CA ARG A 365 -40.33 -13.07 -7.81
C ARG A 365 -40.03 -14.24 -8.77
N PRO A 366 -41.06 -14.95 -9.27
CA PRO A 366 -40.86 -16.03 -10.24
C PRO A 366 -40.36 -15.47 -11.58
N GLY A 367 -39.77 -16.35 -12.41
CA GLY A 367 -39.32 -15.99 -13.77
C GLY A 367 -37.91 -15.38 -13.88
N LEU A 368 -37.23 -15.09 -12.77
CA LEU A 368 -35.84 -14.64 -12.80
C LEU A 368 -34.84 -15.80 -12.81
N LEU A 369 -33.77 -15.66 -13.59
CA LEU A 369 -32.70 -16.64 -13.68
C LEU A 369 -31.89 -16.71 -12.37
N PRO A 370 -31.48 -17.91 -11.91
CA PRO A 370 -30.66 -18.08 -10.71
C PRO A 370 -29.28 -17.41 -10.81
N VAL A 371 -28.71 -17.35 -12.01
CA VAL A 371 -27.48 -16.61 -12.31
C VAL A 371 -27.68 -15.84 -13.60
N GLU A 372 -27.29 -14.58 -13.60
CA GLU A 372 -27.43 -13.69 -14.76
C GLU A 372 -26.23 -12.76 -14.82
N LYS A 373 -25.75 -12.45 -16.04
CA LYS A 373 -24.67 -11.49 -16.26
C LYS A 373 -25.23 -10.24 -16.92
N HIS A 374 -24.85 -9.08 -16.38
CA HIS A 374 -25.20 -7.77 -16.91
C HIS A 374 -23.93 -6.90 -16.91
N GLY A 375 -23.31 -6.73 -18.08
CA GLY A 375 -22.01 -6.06 -18.17
C GLY A 375 -20.92 -6.81 -17.41
N THR A 376 -20.26 -6.14 -16.48
CA THR A 376 -19.26 -6.73 -15.56
C THR A 376 -19.88 -7.37 -14.31
N ASP A 377 -21.20 -7.24 -14.13
CA ASP A 377 -21.91 -7.75 -12.96
C ASP A 377 -22.33 -9.19 -13.19
N THR A 378 -22.07 -10.05 -12.21
CA THR A 378 -22.66 -11.38 -12.13
C THR A 378 -23.62 -11.43 -10.94
N ILE A 379 -24.90 -11.58 -11.24
CA ILE A 379 -25.99 -11.60 -10.27
C ILE A 379 -26.28 -13.06 -9.91
N TYR A 380 -26.17 -13.38 -8.63
CA TYR A 380 -26.52 -14.67 -8.04
C TYR A 380 -27.79 -14.52 -7.20
N ARG A 381 -28.88 -15.12 -7.66
CA ARG A 381 -30.18 -15.07 -6.99
C ARG A 381 -30.38 -16.31 -6.12
N VAL A 382 -30.73 -16.09 -4.86
CA VAL A 382 -31.06 -17.14 -3.89
C VAL A 382 -32.53 -17.09 -3.47
N GLY A 383 -33.11 -18.24 -3.14
CA GLY A 383 -34.52 -18.37 -2.79
C GLY A 383 -35.39 -18.93 -3.92
N PHE A 384 -36.70 -18.95 -3.68
CA PHE A 384 -37.65 -19.70 -4.49
C PHE A 384 -38.41 -18.82 -5.50
N GLY A 385 -38.33 -17.49 -5.36
CA GLY A 385 -39.03 -16.52 -6.21
C GLY A 385 -40.25 -15.93 -5.52
N HIS A 386 -40.17 -15.70 -4.21
CA HIS A 386 -41.25 -15.12 -3.41
C HIS A 386 -40.75 -13.96 -2.55
N ARG A 387 -41.65 -13.07 -2.14
CA ARG A 387 -41.32 -11.92 -1.27
C ARG A 387 -40.75 -12.33 0.09
N ALA A 388 -40.93 -13.58 0.51
CA ALA A 388 -40.36 -14.14 1.73
C ALA A 388 -38.88 -14.54 1.58
N ASP A 389 -38.32 -14.59 0.36
CA ASP A 389 -36.92 -14.96 0.12
C ASP A 389 -35.91 -14.08 0.88
N LYS A 390 -36.29 -12.83 1.18
CA LYS A 390 -35.47 -11.92 2.01
C LYS A 390 -35.10 -12.48 3.37
N TYR A 391 -35.97 -13.31 3.96
CA TYR A 391 -35.69 -13.95 5.26
C TYR A 391 -34.73 -15.13 5.13
N LEU A 392 -34.59 -15.70 3.93
CA LEU A 392 -33.66 -16.80 3.63
C LEU A 392 -32.28 -16.29 3.21
N LEU A 393 -32.17 -15.02 2.79
CA LEU A 393 -30.92 -14.40 2.37
C LEU A 393 -29.77 -14.52 3.39
N PRO A 394 -29.97 -14.40 4.71
CA PRO A 394 -28.89 -14.58 5.68
C PRO A 394 -28.24 -15.97 5.62
N ILE A 395 -29.03 -17.00 5.31
CA ILE A 395 -28.57 -18.39 5.27
C ILE A 395 -28.09 -18.74 3.86
N LEU A 396 -28.99 -18.64 2.88
CA LEU A 396 -28.69 -19.02 1.50
C LEU A 396 -27.65 -18.11 0.86
N GLY A 397 -27.69 -16.81 1.18
CA GLY A 397 -26.70 -15.84 0.75
C GLY A 397 -25.32 -16.13 1.33
N THR A 398 -25.23 -16.51 2.62
CA THR A 398 -23.96 -16.93 3.25
C THR A 398 -23.40 -18.19 2.61
N ILE A 399 -24.23 -19.21 2.39
CA ILE A 399 -23.77 -20.46 1.75
C ILE A 399 -23.24 -20.16 0.34
N LYS A 400 -23.99 -19.36 -0.44
CA LYS A 400 -23.59 -19.00 -1.80
C LYS A 400 -22.30 -18.17 -1.80
N SER A 401 -22.20 -17.17 -0.93
CA SER A 401 -21.06 -16.29 -0.84
C SER A 401 -19.80 -17.00 -0.34
N HIS A 402 -19.94 -17.93 0.61
CA HIS A 402 -18.85 -18.76 1.11
C HIS A 402 -18.29 -19.69 0.03
N ASN A 403 -19.16 -20.34 -0.74
CA ASN A 403 -18.73 -21.18 -1.87
C ASN A 403 -18.03 -20.37 -2.97
N LEU A 404 -18.53 -19.17 -3.24
CA LEU A 404 -17.88 -18.27 -4.18
C LEU A 404 -16.55 -17.75 -3.64
N HIS A 405 -16.44 -17.50 -2.33
CA HIS A 405 -15.19 -17.06 -1.70
C HIS A 405 -14.11 -18.13 -1.79
N LYS A 406 -14.45 -19.42 -1.64
CA LYS A 406 -13.50 -20.52 -1.90
C LYS A 406 -12.94 -20.52 -3.33
N LYS A 407 -13.71 -20.03 -4.30
CA LYS A 407 -13.31 -19.97 -5.71
C LYS A 407 -12.55 -18.70 -6.08
N HIS A 408 -12.92 -17.57 -5.48
CA HIS A 408 -12.49 -16.23 -5.92
C HIS A 408 -11.67 -15.47 -4.87
N ASN A 409 -11.51 -16.02 -3.66
CA ASN A 409 -10.76 -15.43 -2.56
C ASN A 409 -11.05 -13.92 -2.36
N TYR A 410 -12.33 -13.54 -2.33
CA TYR A 410 -12.73 -12.14 -2.18
C TYR A 410 -12.05 -11.50 -0.98
N ARG A 411 -11.50 -10.31 -1.16
CA ARG A 411 -10.93 -9.52 -0.05
C ARG A 411 -11.91 -8.48 0.49
N PHE A 412 -13.06 -8.32 -0.16
CA PHE A 412 -14.02 -7.26 0.14
C PHE A 412 -15.46 -7.76 0.00
N ALA A 413 -16.27 -7.51 1.02
CA ALA A 413 -17.71 -7.73 1.03
C ALA A 413 -18.43 -6.40 1.26
N TRP A 414 -19.45 -6.12 0.46
CA TRP A 414 -20.26 -4.91 0.58
C TRP A 414 -21.71 -5.28 0.84
N SER A 415 -22.32 -4.78 1.91
CA SER A 415 -23.78 -4.84 2.07
C SER A 415 -24.41 -3.51 1.72
N VAL A 416 -25.36 -3.57 0.80
CA VAL A 416 -26.30 -2.48 0.54
C VAL A 416 -27.35 -2.54 1.65
N MET A 417 -27.34 -1.50 2.49
CA MET A 417 -28.17 -1.38 3.70
C MET A 417 -27.83 -2.34 4.83
N ALA A 418 -28.22 -1.97 6.05
CA ALA A 418 -28.26 -2.86 7.20
C ALA A 418 -29.49 -3.79 7.13
N SER A 419 -29.48 -4.65 6.11
CA SER A 419 -30.57 -5.55 5.74
C SER A 419 -30.24 -7.02 6.07
N TYR A 420 -31.12 -7.94 5.69
CA TYR A 420 -30.82 -9.38 5.74
C TYR A 420 -29.58 -9.77 4.93
N GLY A 421 -29.25 -9.01 3.88
CA GLY A 421 -27.99 -9.14 3.14
C GLY A 421 -26.77 -8.77 3.98
N GLY A 422 -26.91 -7.78 4.87
CA GLY A 422 -25.85 -7.37 5.79
C GLY A 422 -25.51 -8.42 6.83
N VAL A 423 -26.49 -9.22 7.26
CA VAL A 423 -26.25 -10.40 8.10
C VAL A 423 -25.40 -11.42 7.35
N ALA A 424 -25.75 -11.73 6.08
CA ALA A 424 -24.98 -12.66 5.26
C ALA A 424 -23.53 -12.19 5.03
N ALA A 425 -23.35 -10.89 4.77
CA ALA A 425 -22.04 -10.29 4.60
C ALA A 425 -21.21 -10.37 5.89
N LEU A 426 -21.82 -10.09 7.04
CA LEU A 426 -21.17 -10.20 8.34
C LEU A 426 -20.78 -11.65 8.65
N THR A 427 -21.65 -12.62 8.37
CA THR A 427 -21.34 -14.04 8.57
C THR A 427 -20.19 -14.49 7.66
N LEU A 428 -20.14 -14.01 6.41
CA LEU A 428 -19.02 -14.28 5.52
C LEU A 428 -17.69 -13.74 6.09
N LYS A 429 -17.69 -12.52 6.62
CA LYS A 429 -16.52 -11.93 7.30
C LYS A 429 -16.13 -12.72 8.55
N PHE A 430 -17.09 -13.13 9.36
CA PHE A 430 -16.81 -13.92 10.56
C PHE A 430 -16.13 -15.25 10.21
N LEU A 431 -16.58 -15.91 9.14
CA LEU A 431 -15.97 -17.15 8.64
C LEU A 431 -14.60 -16.91 7.97
N ASN A 432 -14.32 -15.69 7.50
CA ASN A 432 -13.11 -15.34 6.77
C ASN A 432 -12.58 -13.97 7.24
N PRO A 433 -11.80 -13.93 8.35
CA PRO A 433 -11.40 -12.68 9.01
C PRO A 433 -10.56 -11.71 8.15
N LYS A 434 -10.03 -12.17 7.01
CA LYS A 434 -9.26 -11.36 6.05
C LYS A 434 -10.16 -10.50 5.15
N ILE A 435 -11.48 -10.71 5.17
CA ILE A 435 -12.44 -9.95 4.36
C ILE A 435 -12.79 -8.65 5.08
N ASN A 436 -12.60 -7.52 4.39
CA ASN A 436 -13.12 -6.24 4.83
C ASN A 436 -14.62 -6.13 4.52
N PHE A 437 -15.42 -5.72 5.50
CA PHE A 437 -16.87 -5.58 5.37
C PHE A 437 -17.31 -4.12 5.38
N LEU A 438 -17.87 -3.68 4.25
CA LEU A 438 -18.45 -2.37 4.05
C LEU A 438 -19.98 -2.39 4.17
N LEU A 439 -20.52 -1.42 4.89
CA LEU A 439 -21.96 -1.19 5.02
C LEU A 439 -22.34 0.20 4.46
N SER A 440 -23.32 0.27 3.54
CA SER A 440 -23.95 1.53 3.14
C SER A 440 -25.35 1.69 3.73
N ILE A 441 -25.76 2.90 4.12
CA ILE A 441 -27.10 3.18 4.69
C ILE A 441 -27.71 4.38 3.97
N ASP A 442 -28.95 4.23 3.49
CA ASP A 442 -29.77 5.30 2.88
C ASP A 442 -30.73 5.91 3.95
N PRO A 443 -30.91 7.24 4.02
CA PRO A 443 -31.70 7.89 5.07
C PRO A 443 -33.20 7.84 4.80
N ASN A 444 -33.62 7.77 3.53
CA ASN A 444 -35.02 7.92 3.14
C ASN A 444 -35.82 6.67 3.45
N GLU A 445 -35.19 5.49 3.51
CA GLU A 445 -35.85 4.24 3.92
C GLU A 445 -35.94 4.05 5.44
N LEU A 446 -35.24 4.84 6.25
CA LEU A 446 -35.33 4.79 7.72
C LEU A 446 -36.61 5.44 8.26
N LYS A 447 -37.26 6.32 7.49
CA LYS A 447 -38.48 7.04 7.91
C LYS A 447 -39.77 6.25 7.69
N THR A 448 -39.75 5.15 6.94
CA THR A 448 -40.94 4.54 6.33
C THR A 448 -41.50 3.28 7.01
N GLN A 449 -41.06 2.91 8.23
CA GLN A 449 -41.44 1.61 8.82
C GLN A 449 -42.13 1.67 10.20
N GLY A 450 -43.19 0.89 10.37
CA GLY A 450 -44.04 0.84 11.58
C GLY A 450 -43.42 0.19 12.82
N PHE A 451 -44.02 0.48 13.98
CA PHE A 451 -43.47 0.33 15.34
C PHE A 451 -42.97 -1.08 15.74
N PHE A 452 -43.63 -2.17 15.34
CA PHE A 452 -43.20 -3.54 15.68
C PHE A 452 -42.05 -4.07 14.80
N ARG A 453 -41.96 -3.62 13.53
CA ARG A 453 -40.83 -3.96 12.65
C ARG A 453 -39.53 -3.29 13.09
N LEU A 454 -39.63 -2.17 13.81
CA LEU A 454 -38.48 -1.43 14.32
C LEU A 454 -37.62 -2.27 15.29
N LYS A 455 -38.19 -2.99 16.26
CA LYS A 455 -37.38 -3.63 17.33
C LYS A 455 -36.43 -4.72 16.84
N LEU A 456 -36.91 -5.67 16.03
CA LEU A 456 -36.08 -6.76 15.50
C LEU A 456 -35.05 -6.24 14.48
N PHE A 457 -35.46 -5.28 13.66
CA PHE A 457 -34.60 -4.58 12.71
C PHE A 457 -33.50 -3.80 13.42
N LEU A 458 -33.80 -3.11 14.53
CA LEU A 458 -32.82 -2.39 15.36
C LEU A 458 -31.78 -3.32 16.01
N ILE A 459 -32.15 -4.54 16.39
CA ILE A 459 -31.20 -5.53 16.95
C ILE A 459 -30.25 -6.00 15.85
N LEU A 460 -30.77 -6.37 14.68
CA LEU A 460 -29.98 -6.79 13.53
C LEU A 460 -29.04 -5.66 13.06
N GLN A 461 -29.54 -4.43 12.98
CA GLN A 461 -28.73 -3.26 12.67
C GLN A 461 -27.58 -3.08 13.65
N LYS A 462 -27.83 -3.16 14.96
CA LYS A 462 -26.77 -3.05 15.98
C LYS A 462 -25.67 -4.10 15.80
N ILE A 463 -26.04 -5.32 15.45
CA ILE A 463 -25.07 -6.41 15.22
C ILE A 463 -24.23 -6.14 13.97
N ILE A 464 -24.87 -5.75 12.86
CA ILE A 464 -24.20 -5.44 11.59
C ILE A 464 -23.27 -4.22 11.76
N LEU A 465 -23.74 -3.17 12.43
CA LEU A 465 -22.97 -1.95 12.72
C LEU A 465 -21.74 -2.21 13.59
N LYS A 466 -21.84 -3.11 14.59
CA LYS A 466 -20.69 -3.49 15.42
C LYS A 466 -19.66 -4.31 14.65
N GLY A 467 -20.11 -5.10 13.68
CA GLY A 467 -19.26 -6.00 12.90
C GLY A 467 -18.69 -5.43 11.61
N SER A 468 -19.14 -4.25 11.16
CA SER A 468 -18.63 -3.57 9.97
C SER A 468 -17.32 -2.84 10.22
N ASP A 469 -16.38 -2.93 9.27
CA ASP A 469 -15.10 -2.20 9.34
C ASP A 469 -15.26 -0.73 8.93
N SER A 470 -16.28 -0.42 8.13
CA SER A 470 -16.59 0.94 7.66
C SER A 470 -18.08 1.08 7.38
N ILE A 471 -18.65 2.25 7.72
CA ILE A 471 -20.07 2.55 7.52
C ILE A 471 -20.21 3.86 6.74
N PHE A 472 -21.02 3.84 5.69
CA PHE A 472 -21.48 5.04 4.99
C PHE A 472 -22.85 5.47 5.49
N VAL A 473 -22.94 6.75 5.87
CA VAL A 473 -24.13 7.34 6.44
C VAL A 473 -24.46 8.63 5.71
N SER A 474 -25.73 8.80 5.39
CA SER A 474 -26.24 9.89 4.58
C SER A 474 -26.63 11.18 5.31
N ASP A 475 -26.54 11.16 6.64
CA ASP A 475 -27.02 12.22 7.51
C ASP A 475 -26.12 12.30 8.76
N TYR A 476 -25.75 13.52 9.14
CA TYR A 476 -24.96 13.85 10.34
C TYR A 476 -25.63 13.34 11.64
N ALA A 477 -26.95 13.22 11.68
CA ALA A 477 -27.68 12.69 12.83
C ALA A 477 -27.49 11.18 13.02
N LEU A 478 -27.30 10.43 11.94
CA LEU A 478 -27.03 8.99 11.97
C LEU A 478 -25.55 8.70 12.27
N GLU A 479 -24.62 9.60 11.90
CA GLU A 479 -23.21 9.52 12.31
C GLU A 479 -23.08 9.54 13.84
N LYS A 480 -23.74 10.49 14.52
CA LYS A 480 -23.74 10.57 15.98
C LYS A 480 -24.27 9.28 16.62
N LYS A 481 -25.35 8.70 16.07
CA LYS A 481 -25.90 7.42 16.55
C LYS A 481 -24.96 6.23 16.32
N ALA A 482 -24.27 6.18 15.20
CA ALA A 482 -23.33 5.11 14.89
C ALA A 482 -22.05 5.18 15.75
N LYS A 483 -21.49 6.38 15.98
CA LYS A 483 -20.36 6.60 16.91
C LYS A 483 -20.70 6.24 18.36
N ILE A 484 -21.94 6.43 18.80
CA ILE A 484 -22.41 5.99 20.13
C ILE A 484 -22.41 4.45 20.25
N ILE A 485 -22.61 3.72 19.15
CA ILE A 485 -22.71 2.26 19.14
C ILE A 485 -21.33 1.58 19.04
N ASN A 486 -20.40 2.16 18.28
CA ASN A 486 -19.00 1.75 18.27
C ASN A 486 -18.09 3.00 18.02
N PRO A 487 -17.36 3.48 19.05
CA PRO A 487 -16.55 4.70 18.97
C PRO A 487 -15.39 4.63 17.97
N GLU A 488 -14.91 3.44 17.62
CA GLU A 488 -13.77 3.23 16.72
C GLU A 488 -14.17 3.13 15.24
N LEU A 489 -15.46 3.28 14.92
CA LEU A 489 -15.96 3.22 13.55
C LEU A 489 -15.45 4.37 12.68
N ASN A 490 -14.93 4.04 11.50
CA ASN A 490 -14.65 5.01 10.45
C ASN A 490 -15.95 5.38 9.72
N ILE A 491 -16.44 6.61 9.90
CA ILE A 491 -17.73 7.09 9.38
C ILE A 491 -17.53 8.27 8.43
N SER A 492 -18.24 8.28 7.30
CA SER A 492 -18.32 9.41 6.36
C SER A 492 -19.77 9.88 6.19
N VAL A 493 -19.99 11.21 6.20
CA VAL A 493 -21.32 11.86 6.15
C VAL A 493 -21.62 12.40 4.74
N MET A 494 -22.85 12.26 4.25
CA MET A 494 -23.30 12.73 2.92
C MET A 494 -23.99 14.10 2.94
N GLY A 495 -24.04 14.76 1.78
CA GLY A 495 -25.00 15.83 1.45
C GLY A 495 -26.17 15.29 0.60
N GLU A 496 -27.29 16.00 0.56
CA GLU A 496 -28.64 15.51 0.17
C GLU A 496 -28.88 15.11 -1.31
N ASP A 497 -27.92 15.22 -2.24
CA ASP A 497 -28.17 15.01 -3.68
C ASP A 497 -27.70 13.63 -4.22
N SER A 498 -28.53 12.97 -5.04
CA SER A 498 -28.30 11.64 -5.65
C SER A 498 -27.12 11.61 -6.64
N ARG A 499 -26.80 12.73 -7.30
CA ARG A 499 -25.58 12.86 -8.11
C ARG A 499 -24.32 13.00 -7.25
N SER A 500 -24.44 13.61 -6.07
CA SER A 500 -23.38 13.69 -5.07
C SER A 500 -23.08 12.31 -4.46
N PHE A 501 -24.11 11.48 -4.26
CA PHE A 501 -24.01 10.08 -3.82
C PHE A 501 -23.14 9.23 -4.77
N MET A 502 -23.44 9.26 -6.06
CA MET A 502 -22.70 8.49 -7.08
C MET A 502 -21.23 8.88 -7.14
N ASN A 503 -20.95 10.18 -7.19
CA ASN A 503 -19.58 10.67 -7.23
C ASN A 503 -18.84 10.37 -5.93
N HIS A 504 -19.46 10.52 -4.75
CA HIS A 504 -18.78 10.22 -3.47
C HIS A 504 -18.61 8.73 -3.21
N VAL A 505 -19.56 7.87 -3.59
CA VAL A 505 -19.39 6.41 -3.54
C VAL A 505 -18.32 5.98 -4.53
N ARG A 506 -18.28 6.54 -5.75
CA ARG A 506 -17.17 6.32 -6.69
C ARG A 506 -15.85 6.78 -6.11
N TYR A 507 -15.75 8.02 -5.61
CA TYR A 507 -14.53 8.57 -5.00
C TYR A 507 -14.08 7.79 -3.78
N LYS A 508 -15.00 7.29 -2.94
CA LYS A 508 -14.69 6.58 -1.70
C LYS A 508 -14.56 5.07 -1.84
N PHE A 509 -15.18 4.46 -2.85
CA PHE A 509 -14.93 3.09 -3.26
C PHE A 509 -13.63 3.00 -4.05
N VAL A 510 -13.38 3.98 -4.93
CA VAL A 510 -12.04 4.23 -5.44
C VAL A 510 -11.12 4.50 -4.28
N ASP A 511 -11.43 5.32 -3.26
CA ASP A 511 -10.62 5.48 -2.03
C ASP A 511 -10.45 4.17 -1.26
N LEU A 512 -11.44 3.27 -1.17
CA LEU A 512 -11.35 2.01 -0.42
C LEU A 512 -10.57 0.93 -1.18
N ILE A 513 -10.80 0.80 -2.49
CA ILE A 513 -9.97 0.00 -3.39
C ILE A 513 -8.57 0.62 -3.45
N ASN A 514 -8.44 1.93 -3.51
CA ASN A 514 -7.18 2.65 -3.45
C ASN A 514 -6.50 2.43 -2.10
N LYS A 515 -7.20 2.43 -0.97
CA LYS A 515 -6.62 2.14 0.34
C LYS A 515 -6.22 0.66 0.47
N GLN A 516 -7.01 -0.24 -0.10
CA GLN A 516 -6.75 -1.69 -0.16
C GLN A 516 -5.63 -2.04 -1.14
N GLU A 517 -5.55 -1.33 -2.26
CA GLU A 517 -4.55 -1.44 -3.32
C GLU A 517 -3.41 -0.42 -3.16
N LYS A 518 -3.34 0.28 -2.03
CA LYS A 518 -2.53 1.49 -1.83
C LYS A 518 -2.31 2.28 -3.12
N LYS A 519 -3.37 2.61 -3.83
CA LYS A 519 -3.38 3.62 -4.87
C LYS A 519 -3.89 4.90 -4.25
N LEU A 520 -3.62 6.03 -4.87
CA LEU A 520 -4.33 7.27 -4.59
C LEU A 520 -4.79 7.79 -5.93
N ASN A 521 -5.86 8.57 -5.93
CA ASN A 521 -6.17 9.37 -7.10
C ASN A 521 -4.98 10.30 -7.33
N ARG A 522 -4.23 10.06 -8.42
CA ARG A 522 -3.33 11.08 -8.93
C ARG A 522 -4.20 12.33 -9.15
N PRO A 523 -3.86 13.49 -8.57
CA PRO A 523 -4.56 14.71 -8.93
C PRO A 523 -4.49 14.83 -10.46
N LYS A 524 -5.65 15.08 -11.08
CA LYS A 524 -5.67 15.52 -12.48
C LYS A 524 -5.12 16.93 -12.53
#